data_AF-A0A7C7UD90-F1
#
_entry.id   AF-A0A7C7UD90-F1
#
_cell.length_a   1.000
_cell.length_b   1.000
_cell.length_c   1.000
_cell.angle_alpha   90.00
_cell.angle_beta   90.00
_cell.angle_gamma   90.00
#
_symmetry.space_group_name_H-M   'P 1'
#
loop_
_entity.id
_entity.type
_entity.pdbx_description
1 polymer ?
#
loop_
_entity_poly.entity_id
_entity_poly.type
_entity_poly.pdbx_seq_one_letter_code
_entity_poly.pdbx_strand_id
1 'polypeptide(L)'
;MSSMKENLGDGYQQVMIGFTIFIAGAVWGGMSTGADMVAADIYWPAVVMLSGAMITLLGTTFGTDHEDDRSSDLQEAMSELASKMESLISSNDDNDDD
;
A
#
# COMPACT_ATOMS: atom_id res chain seq x y z
N MET A 1 8.42 -5.64 22.36
CA MET A 1 9.12 -6.10 21.15
C MET A 1 9.03 -7.62 20.90
N SER A 2 8.28 -8.41 21.70
CA SER A 2 8.21 -9.88 21.53
C SER A 2 6.98 -10.38 20.76
N SER A 3 5.77 -9.85 21.02
CA SER A 3 4.54 -10.47 20.47
C SER A 3 4.26 -10.20 18.99
N MET A 4 4.83 -9.13 18.41
CA MET A 4 4.55 -8.76 17.02
C MET A 4 5.39 -9.57 16.03
N LYS A 5 6.64 -9.90 16.37
CA LYS A 5 7.49 -10.80 15.56
C LYS A 5 7.00 -12.24 15.59
N GLU A 6 6.45 -12.67 16.73
CA GLU A 6 5.90 -14.01 16.93
C GLU A 6 4.58 -14.23 16.18
N ASN A 7 3.76 -13.19 16.00
CA ASN A 7 2.52 -13.26 15.20
C ASN A 7 2.75 -13.04 13.68
N LEU A 8 3.75 -12.26 13.28
CA LEU A 8 3.98 -11.91 11.87
C LEU A 8 5.03 -12.77 11.15
N GLY A 9 5.71 -13.70 11.85
CA GLY A 9 6.70 -14.60 11.26
C GLY A 9 7.74 -13.88 10.39
N ASP A 10 8.06 -14.47 9.24
CA ASP A 10 9.01 -13.94 8.25
C ASP A 10 8.53 -12.63 7.60
N GLY A 11 7.22 -12.35 7.54
CA GLY A 11 6.71 -11.10 6.96
C GLY A 11 6.79 -9.89 7.90
N TYR A 12 7.23 -10.07 9.14
CA TYR A 12 7.54 -8.95 10.04
C TYR A 12 8.53 -7.97 9.40
N GLN A 13 9.51 -8.46 8.66
CA GLN A 13 10.47 -7.61 7.96
C GLN A 13 9.83 -6.82 6.82
N GLN A 14 8.91 -7.44 6.08
CA GLN A 14 8.15 -6.78 5.00
C GLN A 14 7.21 -5.71 5.56
N VAL A 15 6.53 -5.97 6.68
CA VAL A 15 5.70 -4.99 7.39
C VAL A 15 6.51 -3.78 7.83
N MET A 16 7.68 -4.00 8.45
CA MET A 16 8.54 -2.92 8.89
C MET A 16 9.07 -2.06 7.74
N ILE A 17 9.44 -2.69 6.62
CA ILE A 17 9.90 -1.98 5.42
C ILE A 17 8.75 -1.16 4.81
N GLY A 18 7.58 -1.76 4.62
CA GLY A 18 6.41 -1.06 4.07
C GLY A 18 6.00 0.13 4.93
N PHE A 19 5.97 -0.05 6.26
CA PHE A 19 5.58 1.00 7.19
C PHE A 19 6.59 2.14 7.22
N THR A 20 7.88 1.82 7.08
CA THR A 20 8.94 2.84 6.97
C THR A 20 8.79 3.67 5.70
N ILE A 21 8.51 3.02 4.55
CA ILE A 21 8.28 3.69 3.27
C ILE A 21 7.02 4.58 3.36
N PHE A 22 5.96 4.10 4.01
CA PHE A 22 4.74 4.87 4.24
C PHE A 22 5.03 6.16 5.03
N ILE A 23 5.74 6.05 6.16
CA ILE A 23 6.10 7.23 6.96
C ILE A 23 7.02 8.18 6.18
N ALA A 24 7.98 7.65 5.42
CA ALA A 24 8.87 8.47 4.60
C ALA A 24 8.09 9.28 3.54
N GLY A 25 7.10 8.65 2.89
CA GLY A 25 6.20 9.34 1.97
C GLY A 25 5.38 10.43 2.66
N ALA A 26 4.85 10.17 3.86
CA ALA A 26 4.08 11.15 4.63
C ALA A 26 4.92 12.36 5.06
N VAL A 27 6.15 12.12 5.53
CA VAL A 27 7.09 13.19 5.92
C VAL A 27 7.52 14.00 4.71
N TRP A 28 7.82 13.34 3.58
CA TRP A 28 8.14 14.03 2.34
C TRP A 28 6.96 14.89 1.86
N GLY A 29 5.75 14.34 1.81
CA GLY A 29 4.54 15.09 1.45
C GLY A 29 4.32 16.30 2.33
N GLY A 30 4.40 16.14 3.66
CA GLY A 30 4.24 17.23 4.61
C GLY A 30 5.30 18.33 4.53
N MET A 31 6.52 18.01 4.07
CA MET A 31 7.55 19.02 3.78
C MET A 31 7.32 19.72 2.44
N SER A 32 6.69 19.05 1.47
CA SER A 32 6.41 19.59 0.13
C SER A 32 5.19 20.51 0.11
N THR A 33 4.32 20.42 1.11
CA THR A 33 3.15 21.30 1.26
C THR A 33 3.54 22.67 1.84
N GLY A 34 3.87 23.61 0.97
CA GLY A 34 3.97 25.05 1.27
C GLY A 34 2.60 25.77 1.20
N ALA A 35 2.61 27.10 1.29
CA ALA A 35 1.38 27.93 1.30
C ALA A 35 0.57 27.89 -0.02
N ASP A 36 1.20 27.55 -1.15
CA ASP A 36 0.57 27.36 -2.47
C ASP A 36 0.73 25.91 -2.91
N MET A 37 -0.01 25.01 -2.26
CA MET A 37 0.06 23.57 -2.51
C MET A 37 -0.55 23.22 -3.87
N VAL A 38 0.26 22.68 -4.79
CA VAL A 38 -0.19 22.18 -6.09
C VAL A 38 -0.34 20.66 -6.02
N ALA A 39 -1.29 20.07 -6.76
CA ALA A 39 -1.52 18.62 -6.78
C ALA A 39 -0.25 17.81 -7.11
N ALA A 40 0.64 18.37 -7.94
CA ALA A 40 1.93 17.77 -8.28
C ALA A 40 2.86 17.58 -7.06
N ASP A 41 2.76 18.45 -6.05
CA ASP A 41 3.60 18.40 -4.85
C ASP A 41 3.24 17.23 -3.92
N ILE A 42 2.01 16.71 -4.03
CA ILE A 42 1.49 15.60 -3.24
C ILE A 42 1.45 14.29 -4.01
N TYR A 43 1.38 14.32 -5.35
CA TYR A 43 1.25 13.12 -6.18
C TYR A 43 2.32 12.08 -5.86
N TRP A 44 3.60 12.45 -5.92
CA TRP A 44 4.69 11.50 -5.64
C TRP A 44 4.71 11.00 -4.19
N PRO A 45 4.60 11.88 -3.19
CA PRO A 45 4.41 11.46 -1.80
C PRO A 45 3.26 10.48 -1.61
N ALA A 46 2.11 10.71 -2.24
CA ALA A 46 0.93 9.84 -2.15
C ALA A 46 1.18 8.45 -2.76
N VAL A 47 1.86 8.36 -3.91
CA VAL A 47 2.24 7.07 -4.52
C VAL A 47 3.21 6.29 -3.62
N VAL A 48 4.18 6.97 -3.02
CA VAL A 48 5.12 6.37 -2.06
C VAL A 48 4.40 5.88 -0.80
N MET A 49 3.43 6.65 -0.30
CA MET A 49 2.59 6.22 0.82
C MET A 49 1.74 5.00 0.44
N LEU A 50 1.06 5.02 -0.69
CA LEU A 50 0.18 3.92 -1.12
C LEU A 50 0.97 2.62 -1.36
N SER A 51 2.17 2.71 -1.94
CA SER A 51 3.05 1.55 -2.10
C SER A 51 3.58 1.01 -0.77
N GLY A 52 3.97 1.88 0.18
CA GLY A 52 4.36 1.47 1.53
C GLY A 52 3.23 0.80 2.30
N ALA A 53 2.01 1.34 2.18
CA ALA A 53 0.81 0.74 2.76
C ALA A 53 0.52 -0.64 2.15
N MET A 54 0.64 -0.79 0.83
CA MET A 54 0.45 -2.07 0.16
C MET A 54 1.50 -3.10 0.60
N ILE A 55 2.78 -2.76 0.65
CA ILE A 55 3.84 -3.65 1.14
C ILE A 55 3.56 -4.08 2.59
N THR A 56 3.08 -3.16 3.42
CA THR A 56 2.70 -3.44 4.81
C THR A 56 1.57 -4.46 4.89
N LEU A 57 0.49 -4.26 4.11
CA LEU A 57 -0.63 -5.19 4.05
C LEU A 57 -0.19 -6.57 3.56
N LEU A 58 0.61 -6.63 2.49
CA LEU A 58 1.19 -7.88 1.99
C LEU A 58 2.04 -8.57 3.07
N GLY A 59 2.81 -7.84 3.86
CA GLY A 59 3.59 -8.41 4.96
C GLY A 59 2.74 -8.93 6.12
N THR A 60 1.62 -8.27 6.43
CA THR A 60 0.68 -8.75 7.46
C THR A 60 -0.14 -9.95 6.99
N THR A 61 -0.46 -10.01 5.70
CA THR A 61 -1.27 -11.08 5.10
C THR A 61 -0.43 -12.29 4.71
N PHE A 62 0.81 -12.09 4.24
CA PHE A 62 1.72 -13.15 3.77
C PHE A 62 2.92 -13.41 4.69
N GLY A 63 2.99 -12.77 5.85
CA GLY A 63 4.09 -13.00 6.79
C GLY A 63 3.92 -14.18 7.73
N THR A 64 2.68 -14.56 8.01
CA THR A 64 2.34 -15.46 9.11
C THR A 64 2.54 -16.92 8.71
N ASP A 65 3.25 -17.74 9.51
CA ASP A 65 3.63 -19.16 9.27
C ASP A 65 2.48 -20.17 9.01
N HIS A 66 1.28 -19.73 8.67
CA HIS A 66 0.15 -20.59 8.33
C HIS A 66 0.20 -20.92 6.83
N GLU A 67 0.91 -22.00 6.46
CA GLU A 67 1.19 -22.39 5.07
C GLU A 67 -0.04 -22.89 4.29
N ASP A 68 -1.12 -23.31 4.95
CA ASP A 68 -2.24 -24.00 4.31
C ASP A 68 -3.31 -23.07 3.68
N ASP A 69 -3.45 -21.81 4.13
CA ASP A 69 -4.51 -20.89 3.66
C ASP A 69 -4.05 -19.90 2.57
N ARG A 70 -2.76 -19.89 2.21
CA ARG A 70 -2.16 -18.78 1.44
C ARG A 70 -2.60 -18.70 -0.02
N SER A 71 -2.73 -19.83 -0.71
CA SER A 71 -2.82 -19.82 -2.19
C SER A 71 -4.21 -19.40 -2.72
N SER A 72 -5.27 -19.77 -2.00
CA SER A 72 -6.66 -19.46 -2.37
C SER A 72 -6.97 -17.98 -2.18
N ASP A 73 -6.67 -17.46 -0.99
CA ASP A 73 -7.01 -16.09 -0.59
C ASP A 73 -6.16 -15.04 -1.35
N LEU A 74 -4.96 -15.44 -1.78
CA LEU A 74 -4.07 -14.65 -2.64
C LEU A 74 -4.69 -14.34 -4.01
N GLN A 75 -5.19 -15.38 -4.66
CA GLN A 75 -5.71 -15.27 -6.02
C GLN A 75 -6.97 -14.41 -6.03
N GLU A 76 -7.78 -14.51 -4.98
CA GLU A 76 -9.00 -13.73 -4.81
C GLU A 76 -8.69 -12.26 -4.46
N ALA A 77 -7.79 -11.99 -3.51
CA ALA A 77 -7.42 -10.62 -3.13
C ALA A 77 -6.72 -9.86 -4.27
N MET A 78 -5.85 -10.52 -5.04
CA MET A 78 -5.22 -9.95 -6.23
C MET A 78 -6.24 -9.66 -7.34
N SER A 79 -7.18 -10.59 -7.58
CA SER A 79 -8.26 -10.39 -8.55
C SER A 79 -9.17 -9.23 -8.15
N GLU A 80 -9.46 -9.08 -6.85
CA GLU A 80 -10.27 -7.97 -6.34
C GLU A 80 -9.53 -6.62 -6.45
N LEU A 81 -8.24 -6.58 -6.13
CA LEU A 81 -7.43 -5.37 -6.25
C LEU A 81 -7.26 -4.94 -7.71
N ALA A 82 -6.98 -5.88 -8.61
CA ALA A 82 -6.90 -5.60 -10.04
C ALA A 82 -8.23 -5.06 -10.59
N SER A 83 -9.35 -5.66 -10.17
CA SER A 83 -10.70 -5.21 -10.54
C SER A 83 -11.01 -3.80 -10.03
N LYS A 84 -10.65 -3.48 -8.78
CA LYS A 84 -10.81 -2.12 -8.24
C LYS A 84 -9.92 -1.10 -8.94
N MET A 85 -8.70 -1.49 -9.32
CA MET A 85 -7.78 -0.63 -10.06
C MET A 85 -8.29 -0.37 -11.48
N GLU A 86 -8.81 -1.39 -12.16
CA GLU A 86 -9.44 -1.26 -13.48
C GLU A 86 -10.69 -0.40 -13.43
N SER A 87 -11.52 -0.55 -12.39
CA SER A 87 -12.69 0.31 -12.17
C SER A 87 -12.31 1.77 -11.92
N LEU A 88 -11.21 2.03 -11.19
CA LEU A 88 -10.71 3.38 -10.96
C LEU A 88 -10.11 4.00 -12.22
N ILE A 89 -9.37 3.22 -13.02
CA ILE A 89 -8.80 3.66 -14.30
C ILE A 89 -9.93 3.96 -15.31
N SER A 90 -10.90 3.06 -15.43
CA SER A 90 -12.05 3.23 -16.34
C SER A 90 -12.94 4.40 -15.93
N SER A 91 -13.18 4.62 -14.64
CA SER A 91 -13.97 5.77 -14.17
C SER A 91 -13.25 7.11 -14.35
N ASN A 92 -11.92 7.08 -14.50
CA ASN A 92 -11.12 8.28 -14.78
C ASN A 92 -11.03 8.58 -16.28
N ASP A 93 -11.24 7.60 -17.16
CA ASP A 93 -11.25 7.75 -18.62
C ASP A 93 -12.60 8.32 -19.12
N ASP A 94 -13.71 8.01 -18.44
CA ASP A 94 -15.05 8.52 -18.78
C ASP A 94 -15.31 9.99 -18.39
N ASN A 95 -14.35 10.67 -17.71
CA ASN A 95 -14.50 12.08 -17.29
C ASN A 95 -13.79 13.09 -18.20
N ASP A 96 -13.21 12.66 -19.33
CA ASP A 96 -12.50 13.52 -20.29
C ASP A 96 -13.33 13.87 -21.56
N ASP A 97 -14.63 13.60 -21.57
CA ASP A 97 -15.55 13.79 -22.73
C ASP A 97 -16.71 14.82 -22.50
N ASP A 98 -16.48 15.91 -21.75
CA ASP A 98 -17.39 17.08 -21.70
C ASP A 98 -16.64 18.44 -21.75
#